data_AF-A0A1Y5F3M8-F1
#
_entry.id   AF-A0A1Y5F3M8-F1
#
_cell.length_a   1.000
_cell.length_b   1.000
_cell.length_c   1.000
_cell.angle_alpha   90.00
_cell.angle_beta   90.00
_cell.angle_gamma   90.00
#
_symmetry.space_group_name_H-M   'P 1'
#
loop_
_entity.id
_entity.type
_entity.pdbx_description
1 polymer ?
#
loop_
_entity_poly.entity_id
_entity_poly.type
_entity_poly.pdbx_seq_one_letter_code
_entity_poly.pdbx_strand_id
1 'polypeptide(L)'
;MSYVKVVPENEEFHVKACFEEKHGDLVAEAHGISFYSGKRLRHRTPYIQISEVTFREIDDKPYIDFTIEGTHLNFALEEGDDDSELFYLHMKEMILDERKIKNFLRDRVELKTPQSKKMFDNECMAWIMDNPPLLFSDEYVHGALVGRMGQDFSHHGHGVLFITSRRVFFNGRNHVYREMDINDIKSCHVIHSDPKFVDSRGRKTYSIEFNDSDYVVCVQSDLEGKIECFYDVFPENIVTVDRF
;
A
#
# COMPACT_ATOMS: atom_id res chain seq x y z
N MET A 1 -5.15 -7.01 -19.28
CA MET A 1 -5.76 -7.50 -18.02
C MET A 1 -6.15 -6.29 -17.18
N SER A 2 -7.27 -6.33 -16.45
CA SER A 2 -7.74 -5.24 -15.55
C SER A 2 -7.69 -5.68 -14.09
N TYR A 3 -7.43 -4.75 -13.16
CA TYR A 3 -7.34 -4.98 -11.71
C TYR A 3 -8.68 -4.69 -10.99
N VAL A 4 -8.76 -5.05 -9.71
CA VAL A 4 -9.95 -4.85 -8.87
C VAL A 4 -9.94 -3.42 -8.32
N LYS A 5 -10.94 -2.63 -8.70
CA LYS A 5 -11.14 -1.27 -8.18
C LYS A 5 -11.91 -1.37 -6.87
N VAL A 6 -11.24 -1.18 -5.74
CA VAL A 6 -11.91 -0.90 -4.47
C VAL A 6 -12.16 0.61 -4.43
N VAL A 7 -13.42 1.01 -4.43
CA VAL A 7 -13.83 2.41 -4.24
C VAL A 7 -14.08 2.59 -2.75
N PRO A 8 -13.49 3.58 -2.07
CA PRO A 8 -13.86 3.85 -0.68
C PRO A 8 -15.35 4.20 -0.60
N GLU A 9 -16.09 3.56 0.31
CA GLU A 9 -17.52 3.86 0.57
C GLU A 9 -17.74 5.14 1.40
N ASN A 10 -16.69 5.88 1.77
CA ASN A 10 -16.82 7.11 2.57
C ASN A 10 -16.64 8.39 1.74
N GLU A 11 -17.62 9.29 1.83
CA GLU A 11 -17.74 10.54 1.05
C GLU A 11 -16.77 11.67 1.46
N GLU A 12 -15.92 11.50 2.49
CA GLU A 12 -14.98 12.56 2.93
C GLU A 12 -13.62 11.98 3.33
N PHE A 13 -12.73 11.71 2.36
CA PHE A 13 -11.34 11.42 2.66
C PHE A 13 -10.51 12.71 2.61
N HIS A 14 -10.14 13.22 3.79
CA HIS A 14 -9.41 14.47 3.94
C HIS A 14 -8.39 14.41 5.08
N VAL A 15 -7.41 15.31 5.02
CA VAL A 15 -6.39 15.52 6.07
C VAL A 15 -6.22 17.00 6.35
N LYS A 16 -5.85 17.37 7.57
CA LYS A 16 -5.41 18.72 7.88
C LYS A 16 -4.06 19.01 7.21
N ALA A 17 -3.97 20.18 6.59
CA ALA A 17 -2.76 20.62 5.91
C ALA A 17 -2.59 22.14 5.95
N CYS A 18 -1.34 22.58 5.78
CA CYS A 18 -0.96 23.96 5.55
C CYS A 18 -0.46 24.15 4.11
N PHE A 19 -1.06 25.13 3.41
CA PHE A 19 -0.70 25.54 2.06
C PHE A 19 -0.55 27.06 2.02
N GLU A 20 0.61 27.56 1.60
CA GLU A 20 0.90 29.01 1.54
C GLU A 20 0.56 29.75 2.84
N GLU A 21 1.00 29.21 3.98
CA GLU A 21 0.76 29.75 5.34
C GLU A 21 -0.74 29.79 5.75
N LYS A 22 -1.60 29.03 5.06
CA LYS A 22 -3.00 28.86 5.43
C LYS A 22 -3.24 27.42 5.87
N HIS A 23 -3.74 27.29 7.10
CA HIS A 23 -4.24 26.04 7.65
C HIS A 23 -5.63 25.74 7.08
N GLY A 24 -5.90 24.46 6.85
CA GLY A 24 -7.10 24.02 6.19
C GLY A 24 -7.24 22.52 6.02
N ASP A 25 -8.21 22.14 5.21
CA ASP A 25 -8.56 20.77 4.86
C ASP A 25 -8.13 20.50 3.43
N LEU A 26 -7.30 19.47 3.24
CA LEU A 26 -6.97 18.91 1.94
C LEU A 26 -7.88 17.71 1.69
N VAL A 27 -8.78 17.84 0.72
CA VAL A 27 -9.89 16.91 0.49
C VAL A 27 -9.71 16.21 -0.85
N ALA A 28 -9.66 14.87 -0.82
CA ALA A 28 -9.71 14.04 -2.01
C ALA A 28 -11.17 13.88 -2.45
N GLU A 29 -11.57 14.59 -3.50
CA GLU A 29 -12.92 14.50 -4.08
C GLU A 29 -12.94 13.44 -5.20
N ALA A 30 -14.12 13.12 -5.75
CA ALA A 30 -14.25 12.10 -6.79
C ALA A 30 -13.45 12.39 -8.09
N HIS A 31 -13.18 13.67 -8.39
CA HIS A 31 -12.57 14.10 -9.67
C HIS A 31 -11.35 15.00 -9.53
N GLY A 32 -10.93 15.28 -8.30
CA GLY A 32 -9.74 16.07 -8.04
C GLY A 32 -9.52 16.28 -6.56
N ILE A 33 -8.55 17.11 -6.26
CA ILE A 33 -8.21 17.52 -4.91
C ILE A 33 -8.57 18.98 -4.69
N SER A 34 -9.14 19.28 -3.52
CA SER A 34 -9.51 20.63 -3.13
C SER A 34 -8.85 20.96 -1.79
N PHE A 35 -8.34 22.18 -1.67
CA PHE A 35 -7.85 22.72 -0.41
C PHE A 35 -8.77 23.84 0.06
N TYR A 36 -9.31 23.70 1.27
CA TYR A 36 -10.20 24.66 1.91
C TYR A 36 -9.56 25.26 3.16
N SER A 37 -9.54 26.58 3.28
CA SER A 37 -9.18 27.24 4.54
C SER A 37 -10.46 27.72 5.22
N GLY A 38 -10.88 26.99 6.26
CA GLY A 38 -12.24 27.08 6.80
C GLY A 38 -13.26 26.71 5.72
N LYS A 39 -14.24 27.58 5.45
CA LYS A 39 -15.25 27.35 4.41
C LYS A 39 -14.85 27.83 3.01
N ARG A 40 -13.66 28.42 2.86
CA ARG A 40 -13.23 29.06 1.61
C ARG A 40 -12.37 28.10 0.79
N LEU A 41 -12.83 27.75 -0.40
CA LEU A 41 -12.00 27.06 -1.40
C LEU A 41 -10.81 27.96 -1.78
N ARG A 42 -9.60 27.44 -1.60
CA ARG A 42 -8.35 28.15 -1.90
C ARG A 42 -7.70 27.62 -3.17
N HIS A 43 -7.75 26.31 -3.34
CA HIS A 43 -7.13 25.65 -4.47
C HIS A 43 -7.94 24.42 -4.87
N ARG A 44 -8.00 24.12 -6.16
CA ARG A 44 -8.60 22.89 -6.69
C ARG A 44 -7.82 22.44 -7.91
N THR A 45 -7.44 21.17 -7.92
CA THR A 45 -6.74 20.52 -9.02
C THR A 45 -7.44 19.23 -9.43
N PRO A 46 -7.94 19.13 -10.68
CA PRO A 46 -8.41 17.87 -11.26
C PRO A 46 -7.31 16.79 -11.31
N TYR A 47 -7.64 15.53 -11.04
CA TYR A 47 -6.65 14.43 -11.07
C TYR A 47 -5.92 14.30 -12.42
N ILE A 48 -6.62 14.59 -13.52
CA ILE A 48 -6.04 14.52 -14.88
C ILE A 48 -4.86 15.48 -15.10
N GLN A 49 -4.73 16.52 -14.26
CA GLN A 49 -3.64 17.49 -14.35
C GLN A 49 -2.43 17.10 -13.48
N ILE A 50 -2.59 16.14 -12.56
CA ILE A 50 -1.52 15.71 -11.66
C ILE A 50 -0.72 14.62 -12.36
N SER A 51 0.54 14.90 -12.69
CA SER A 51 1.43 13.91 -13.31
C SER A 51 2.14 13.03 -12.27
N GLU A 52 2.29 13.53 -11.06
CA GLU A 52 2.97 12.84 -9.96
C GLU A 52 2.47 13.37 -8.61
N VAL A 53 2.41 12.47 -7.63
CA VAL A 53 2.24 12.79 -6.22
C VAL A 53 3.53 12.34 -5.54
N THR A 54 4.08 13.07 -4.59
CA THR A 54 5.23 12.62 -3.79
C THR A 54 4.94 12.89 -2.34
N PHE A 55 5.41 12.02 -1.45
CA PHE A 55 5.38 12.32 -0.02
C PHE A 55 6.78 12.28 0.55
N ARG A 56 7.09 13.33 1.31
CA ARG A 56 8.40 13.64 1.85
C ARG A 56 8.27 13.93 3.33
N GLU A 57 9.28 13.55 4.09
CA GLU A 57 9.44 13.97 5.47
C GLU A 57 10.59 14.97 5.53
N ILE A 58 10.34 16.16 6.08
CA ILE A 58 11.34 17.21 6.29
C ILE A 58 11.27 17.63 7.75
N ASP A 59 12.35 17.43 8.49
CA ASP A 59 12.43 17.71 9.94
C ASP A 59 11.26 17.09 10.73
N ASP A 60 11.01 15.80 10.49
CA ASP A 60 9.91 15.01 11.09
C ASP A 60 8.50 15.55 10.80
N LYS A 61 8.34 16.35 9.74
CA LYS A 61 7.04 16.82 9.26
C LYS A 61 6.69 16.18 7.93
N PRO A 62 5.51 15.56 7.79
CA PRO A 62 5.05 14.99 6.54
C PRO A 62 4.62 16.09 5.57
N TYR A 63 4.99 15.94 4.30
CA TYR A 63 4.59 16.80 3.20
C TYR A 63 4.07 15.95 2.05
N ILE A 64 3.05 16.45 1.37
CA ILE A 64 2.59 15.91 0.09
C ILE A 64 2.79 16.95 -1.01
N ASP A 65 3.37 16.52 -2.12
CA ASP A 65 3.59 17.34 -3.31
C ASP A 65 2.77 16.82 -4.47
N PHE A 66 2.15 17.75 -5.21
CA PHE A 66 1.52 17.46 -6.50
C PHE A 66 2.32 18.12 -7.61
N THR A 67 2.78 17.34 -8.57
CA THR A 67 3.40 17.84 -9.79
C THR A 67 2.31 18.04 -10.85
N ILE A 68 2.13 19.30 -11.27
CA ILE A 68 1.13 19.73 -12.25
C ILE A 68 1.86 20.48 -13.36
N GLU A 69 1.88 19.91 -14.56
CA GLU A 69 2.54 20.52 -15.73
C GLU A 69 3.99 20.98 -15.46
N GLY A 70 4.71 20.26 -14.59
CA GLY A 70 6.09 20.57 -14.19
C GLY A 70 6.23 21.59 -13.05
N THR A 71 5.12 22.08 -12.47
CA THR A 71 5.09 22.90 -11.25
C THR A 71 4.77 22.02 -10.04
N HIS A 72 5.38 22.29 -8.89
CA HIS A 72 5.12 21.56 -7.64
C HIS A 72 4.23 22.39 -6.71
N LEU A 73 3.13 21.80 -6.26
CA LEU A 73 2.32 22.32 -5.15
C LEU A 73 2.61 21.50 -3.90
N ASN A 74 3.06 22.17 -2.85
CA ASN A 74 3.47 21.53 -1.60
C ASN A 74 2.45 21.80 -0.49
N PHE A 75 2.05 20.75 0.22
CA PHE A 75 1.17 20.81 1.38
C PHE A 75 1.89 20.19 2.57
N ALA A 76 2.06 20.95 3.65
CA ALA A 76 2.55 20.41 4.91
C ALA A 76 1.37 19.72 5.62
N LEU A 77 1.48 18.43 5.89
CA LEU A 77 0.43 17.66 6.54
C LEU A 77 0.52 17.84 8.07
N GLU A 78 -0.63 17.94 8.71
CA GLU A 78 -0.74 18.17 10.17
C GLU A 78 -1.25 16.95 10.93
N GLU A 79 -1.61 15.90 10.21
CA GLU A 79 -2.06 14.62 10.76
C GLU A 79 -0.87 13.75 11.18
N GLY A 80 -1.16 12.67 11.91
CA GLY A 80 -0.16 11.64 12.19
C GLY A 80 0.32 10.92 10.91
N ASP A 81 1.44 10.21 11.03
CA ASP A 81 2.10 9.56 9.89
C ASP A 81 1.19 8.58 9.16
N ASP A 82 0.41 7.79 9.91
CA ASP A 82 -0.53 6.80 9.36
C ASP A 82 -1.62 7.43 8.48
N ASP A 83 -2.28 8.49 8.95
CA ASP A 83 -3.36 9.15 8.20
C ASP A 83 -2.80 9.91 6.99
N SER A 84 -1.64 10.54 7.18
CA SER A 84 -0.91 11.24 6.12
C SER A 84 -0.48 10.28 5.00
N GLU A 85 0.01 9.10 5.36
CA GLU A 85 0.40 8.05 4.43
C GLU A 85 -0.81 7.44 3.70
N LEU A 86 -1.89 7.15 4.43
CA LEU A 86 -3.13 6.68 3.82
C LEU A 86 -3.70 7.70 2.82
N PHE A 87 -3.61 9.00 3.13
CA PHE A 87 -3.99 10.08 2.23
C PHE A 87 -3.14 10.08 0.96
N TYR A 88 -1.83 10.03 1.13
CA TYR A 88 -0.88 9.94 0.04
C TYR A 88 -1.14 8.75 -0.90
N LEU A 89 -1.34 7.55 -0.34
CA LEU A 89 -1.57 6.34 -1.14
C LEU A 89 -2.87 6.42 -1.92
N HIS A 90 -3.94 6.94 -1.31
CA HIS A 90 -5.18 7.19 -2.04
C HIS A 90 -4.96 8.18 -3.20
N MET A 91 -4.23 9.27 -2.96
CA MET A 91 -3.91 10.23 -4.01
C MET A 91 -3.11 9.58 -5.15
N LYS A 92 -2.19 8.66 -4.83
CA LYS A 92 -1.48 7.84 -5.82
C LYS A 92 -2.42 6.94 -6.60
N GLU A 93 -3.35 6.24 -5.94
CA GLU A 93 -4.35 5.39 -6.58
C GLU A 93 -5.14 6.15 -7.65
N MET A 94 -5.52 7.41 -7.38
CA MET A 94 -6.32 8.23 -8.27
C MET A 94 -5.58 8.66 -9.55
N ILE A 95 -4.25 8.64 -9.55
CA ILE A 95 -3.42 9.06 -10.69
C ILE A 95 -2.64 7.89 -11.33
N LEU A 96 -2.99 6.64 -10.99
CA LEU A 96 -2.29 5.47 -11.50
C LEU A 96 -2.34 5.37 -13.04
N ASP A 97 -1.16 5.19 -13.64
CA ASP A 97 -1.05 4.93 -15.08
C ASP A 97 -1.39 3.46 -15.37
N GLU A 98 -2.60 3.23 -15.88
CA GLU A 98 -3.06 1.91 -16.27
C GLU A 98 -2.12 1.17 -17.24
N ARG A 99 -1.37 1.89 -18.09
CA ARG A 99 -0.43 1.26 -19.04
C ARG A 99 0.77 0.71 -18.29
N LYS A 100 1.32 1.45 -17.32
CA LYS A 100 2.42 0.98 -16.46
C LYS A 100 1.99 -0.23 -15.65
N ILE A 101 0.79 -0.20 -15.06
CA ILE A 101 0.21 -1.35 -14.35
C ILE A 101 0.09 -2.56 -15.26
N LYS A 102 -0.51 -2.39 -16.45
CA LYS A 102 -0.68 -3.49 -17.42
C LYS A 102 0.67 -4.08 -17.86
N ASN A 103 1.69 -3.26 -18.03
CA ASN A 103 3.04 -3.72 -18.35
C ASN A 103 3.65 -4.49 -17.17
N PHE A 104 3.60 -3.96 -15.94
CA PHE A 104 4.09 -4.66 -14.75
C PHE A 104 3.43 -6.02 -14.57
N LEU A 105 2.10 -6.08 -14.61
CA LEU A 105 1.34 -7.32 -14.46
C LEU A 105 1.61 -8.33 -15.58
N ARG A 106 1.95 -7.87 -16.79
CA ARG A 106 2.28 -8.74 -17.92
C ARG A 106 3.71 -9.27 -17.83
N ASP A 107 4.64 -8.39 -17.46
CA ASP A 107 6.08 -8.66 -17.60
C ASP A 107 6.69 -9.26 -16.35
N ARG A 108 6.09 -9.03 -15.17
CA ARG A 108 6.67 -9.35 -13.86
C ARG A 108 5.81 -10.22 -12.96
N VAL A 109 4.55 -10.47 -13.32
CA VAL A 109 3.61 -11.21 -12.46
C VAL A 109 3.19 -12.51 -13.12
N GLU A 110 3.31 -13.62 -12.39
CA GLU A 110 2.86 -14.94 -12.81
C GLU A 110 1.95 -15.54 -11.73
N LEU A 111 0.65 -15.60 -12.01
CA LEU A 111 -0.35 -16.01 -11.05
C LEU A 111 -0.66 -17.50 -11.15
N LYS A 112 -0.66 -18.19 -10.00
CA LYS A 112 -1.08 -19.59 -9.90
C LYS A 112 -2.54 -19.80 -10.27
N THR A 113 -3.41 -18.86 -9.87
CA THR A 113 -4.85 -18.93 -10.18
C THR A 113 -5.40 -17.56 -10.61
N PRO A 114 -6.54 -17.51 -11.32
CA PRO A 114 -7.22 -16.25 -11.62
C PRO A 114 -7.65 -15.46 -10.36
N GLN A 115 -7.92 -16.14 -9.24
CA GLN A 115 -8.33 -15.50 -7.99
C GLN A 115 -7.19 -14.72 -7.34
N SER A 116 -5.93 -15.14 -7.55
CA SER A 116 -4.73 -14.46 -7.07
C SER A 116 -4.60 -13.01 -7.55
N LYS A 117 -5.39 -12.59 -8.54
CA LYS A 117 -5.51 -11.17 -8.94
C LYS A 117 -5.99 -10.25 -7.82
N LYS A 118 -6.72 -10.77 -6.82
CA LYS A 118 -7.19 -10.01 -5.66
C LYS A 118 -6.04 -9.44 -4.81
N MET A 119 -4.84 -10.01 -4.91
CA MET A 119 -3.63 -9.49 -4.25
C MET A 119 -3.12 -8.17 -4.84
N PHE A 120 -3.49 -7.86 -6.07
CA PHE A 120 -3.05 -6.69 -6.83
C PHE A 120 -4.20 -5.70 -7.02
N ASP A 121 -4.80 -5.26 -5.91
CA ASP A 121 -5.79 -4.18 -5.88
C ASP A 121 -5.14 -2.79 -6.05
N ASN A 122 -5.96 -1.73 -6.03
CA ASN A 122 -5.50 -0.36 -6.22
C ASN A 122 -4.40 0.03 -5.25
N GLU A 123 -4.60 -0.24 -3.96
CA GLU A 123 -3.67 0.12 -2.89
C GLU A 123 -2.33 -0.58 -3.09
N CYS A 124 -2.35 -1.89 -3.36
CA CYS A 124 -1.16 -2.67 -3.66
C CYS A 124 -0.45 -2.13 -4.90
N MET A 125 -1.20 -1.83 -5.98
CA MET A 125 -0.60 -1.26 -7.19
C MET A 125 -0.06 0.16 -6.98
N ALA A 126 -0.69 0.98 -6.14
CA ALA A 126 -0.19 2.29 -5.78
C ALA A 126 1.16 2.19 -5.10
N TRP A 127 1.30 1.29 -4.14
CA TRP A 127 2.57 0.97 -3.50
C TRP A 127 3.63 0.48 -4.49
N ILE A 128 3.30 -0.50 -5.33
CA ILE A 128 4.24 -1.09 -6.30
C ILE A 128 4.69 -0.03 -7.32
N MET A 129 3.80 0.86 -7.77
CA MET A 129 4.18 1.90 -8.73
C MET A 129 4.95 3.04 -8.08
N ASP A 130 4.72 3.31 -6.81
CA ASP A 130 5.43 4.33 -6.06
C ASP A 130 6.85 3.91 -5.68
N ASN A 131 6.98 2.69 -5.15
CA ASN A 131 8.25 2.07 -4.81
C ASN A 131 8.38 0.71 -5.52
N PRO A 132 8.78 0.70 -6.81
CA PRO A 132 8.90 -0.53 -7.58
C PRO A 132 9.86 -1.55 -6.95
N PRO A 133 9.48 -2.84 -6.88
CA PRO A 133 10.35 -3.86 -6.33
C PRO A 133 11.60 -4.07 -7.21
N LEU A 134 12.75 -4.24 -6.57
CA LEU A 134 14.01 -4.59 -7.23
C LEU A 134 14.04 -6.08 -7.56
N LEU A 135 13.45 -6.46 -8.69
CA LEU A 135 13.39 -7.84 -9.18
C LEU A 135 14.57 -8.18 -10.09
N PHE A 136 15.10 -9.41 -9.98
CA PHE A 136 16.03 -9.94 -10.98
C PHE A 136 15.34 -10.07 -12.35
N SER A 137 16.13 -10.18 -13.42
CA SER A 137 15.59 -10.27 -14.79
C SER A 137 14.71 -11.49 -15.03
N ASP A 138 14.97 -12.59 -14.33
CA ASP A 138 14.26 -13.87 -14.41
C ASP A 138 13.43 -14.19 -13.16
N GLU A 139 13.18 -13.18 -12.33
CA GLU A 139 12.33 -13.28 -11.13
C GLU A 139 10.92 -12.78 -11.44
N TYR A 140 9.93 -13.60 -11.07
CA TYR A 140 8.50 -13.32 -11.26
C TYR A 140 7.79 -13.26 -9.92
N VAL A 141 6.86 -12.33 -9.77
CA VAL A 141 6.01 -12.16 -8.59
C VAL A 141 4.82 -13.10 -8.69
N HIS A 142 4.60 -13.91 -7.65
CA HIS A 142 3.45 -14.81 -7.52
C HIS A 142 2.37 -14.26 -6.60
N GLY A 143 2.75 -13.42 -5.63
CA GLY A 143 1.82 -12.79 -4.70
C GLY A 143 2.36 -11.49 -4.11
N ALA A 144 1.45 -10.64 -3.66
CA ALA A 144 1.76 -9.37 -3.03
C ALA A 144 0.69 -9.00 -1.99
N LEU A 145 1.09 -8.52 -0.82
CA LEU A 145 0.18 -8.02 0.20
C LEU A 145 0.71 -6.71 0.78
N VAL A 146 -0.18 -5.73 0.89
CA VAL A 146 0.13 -4.49 1.62
C VAL A 146 0.18 -4.80 3.11
N GLY A 147 1.20 -4.29 3.78
CA GLY A 147 1.40 -4.53 5.19
C GLY A 147 2.38 -3.56 5.82
N ARG A 148 2.68 -3.85 7.08
CA ARG A 148 3.56 -3.10 7.96
C ARG A 148 4.58 -4.06 8.54
N MET A 149 5.83 -3.64 8.57
CA MET A 149 6.92 -4.38 9.21
C MET A 149 7.64 -3.44 10.19
N GLY A 150 7.79 -3.88 11.44
CA GLY A 150 8.37 -3.06 12.51
C GLY A 150 8.89 -3.89 13.67
N GLN A 151 9.65 -3.26 14.57
CA GLN A 151 10.06 -3.89 15.83
C GLN A 151 8.94 -3.89 16.86
N ASP A 152 8.01 -2.93 16.75
CA ASP A 152 6.82 -2.77 17.59
C ASP A 152 5.68 -2.05 16.82
N PHE A 153 4.54 -1.86 17.48
CA PHE A 153 3.36 -1.17 16.90
C PHE A 153 3.58 0.31 16.59
N SER A 154 4.53 0.97 17.23
CA SER A 154 4.78 2.41 17.09
C SER A 154 5.90 2.73 16.08
N HIS A 155 6.74 1.76 15.76
CA HIS A 155 7.87 1.89 14.85
C HIS A 155 7.79 0.83 13.75
N HIS A 156 6.92 1.08 12.76
CA HIS A 156 6.71 0.20 11.62
C HIS A 156 6.81 0.97 10.30
N GLY A 157 7.41 0.34 9.30
CA GLY A 157 7.39 0.81 7.92
C GLY A 157 6.24 0.16 7.15
N HIS A 158 5.49 0.98 6.43
CA HIS A 158 4.48 0.50 5.48
C HIS A 158 5.13 0.07 4.16
N GLY A 159 4.51 -0.88 3.48
CA GLY A 159 5.04 -1.39 2.22
C GLY A 159 4.30 -2.62 1.72
N VAL A 160 4.97 -3.37 0.85
CA VAL A 160 4.40 -4.56 0.23
C VAL A 160 5.28 -5.77 0.51
N LEU A 161 4.66 -6.81 1.05
CA LEU A 161 5.21 -8.15 1.15
C LEU A 161 5.01 -8.86 -0.19
N PHE A 162 6.10 -9.24 -0.84
CA PHE A 162 6.09 -10.00 -2.09
C PHE A 162 6.45 -11.46 -1.84
N ILE A 163 5.82 -12.35 -2.61
CA ILE A 163 6.32 -13.70 -2.87
C ILE A 163 6.70 -13.77 -4.34
N THR A 164 7.91 -14.24 -4.62
CA THR A 164 8.42 -14.42 -5.98
C THR A 164 8.84 -15.86 -6.23
N SER A 165 9.29 -16.15 -7.45
CA SER A 165 9.91 -17.42 -7.82
C SER A 165 11.23 -17.71 -7.10
N ARG A 166 11.80 -16.75 -6.35
CA ARG A 166 13.11 -16.87 -5.69
C ARG A 166 13.11 -16.58 -4.20
N ARG A 167 12.24 -15.68 -3.73
CA ARG A 167 12.27 -15.16 -2.36
C ARG A 167 10.95 -14.58 -1.93
N VAL A 168 10.80 -14.47 -0.61
CA VAL A 168 9.81 -13.62 0.03
C VAL A 168 10.52 -12.39 0.57
N PHE A 169 10.02 -11.20 0.27
CA PHE A 169 10.63 -9.97 0.77
C PHE A 169 9.62 -8.86 0.99
N PHE A 170 9.92 -7.97 1.91
CA PHE A 170 9.15 -6.76 2.19
C PHE A 170 9.85 -5.56 1.56
N ASN A 171 9.12 -4.81 0.74
CA ASN A 171 9.59 -3.56 0.15
C ASN A 171 8.89 -2.38 0.85
N GLY A 172 9.48 -1.90 1.93
CA GLY A 172 8.97 -0.78 2.70
C GLY A 172 9.42 0.58 2.18
N ARG A 173 8.60 1.60 2.46
CA ARG A 173 9.01 3.00 2.44
C ARG A 173 10.08 3.21 3.52
N ASN A 174 11.10 4.03 3.28
CA ASN A 174 12.24 4.25 4.19
C ASN A 174 13.27 3.09 4.27
N HIS A 175 13.46 2.36 3.17
CA HIS A 175 14.47 1.29 3.05
C HIS A 175 14.27 0.14 4.04
N VAL A 176 13.07 0.02 4.60
CA VAL A 176 12.66 -1.13 5.40
C VAL A 176 12.59 -2.33 4.46
N TYR A 177 13.69 -3.06 4.40
CA TYR A 177 13.89 -4.17 3.49
C TYR A 177 14.31 -5.40 4.26
N ARG A 178 13.59 -6.49 4.04
CA ARG A 178 13.91 -7.80 4.59
C ARG A 178 13.53 -8.86 3.59
N GLU A 179 14.40 -9.85 3.40
CA GLU A 179 14.18 -10.94 2.46
C GLU A 179 14.55 -12.29 3.06
N MET A 180 13.96 -13.34 2.49
CA MET A 180 14.23 -14.74 2.77
C MET A 180 14.17 -15.52 1.45
N ASP A 181 15.16 -16.37 1.18
CA ASP A 181 15.14 -17.23 0.00
C ASP A 181 13.93 -18.18 0.08
N ILE A 182 13.28 -18.44 -1.05
CA ILE A 182 12.08 -19.27 -1.11
C ILE A 182 12.37 -20.70 -0.62
N ASN A 183 13.60 -21.18 -0.81
CA ASN A 183 14.02 -22.52 -0.41
C ASN A 183 14.32 -22.62 1.10
N ASP A 184 14.53 -21.48 1.77
CA ASP A 184 14.77 -21.43 3.21
C ASP A 184 13.47 -21.43 4.03
N ILE A 185 12.31 -21.26 3.37
CA ILE A 185 11.01 -21.27 4.02
C ILE A 185 10.60 -22.71 4.34
N LYS A 186 10.55 -23.00 5.64
CA LYS A 186 10.16 -24.28 6.23
C LYS A 186 8.76 -24.24 6.81
N SER A 187 8.32 -23.09 7.30
CA SER A 187 6.96 -22.86 7.79
C SER A 187 6.47 -21.45 7.43
N CYS A 188 5.16 -21.33 7.22
CA CYS A 188 4.43 -20.08 7.03
C CYS A 188 3.17 -20.15 7.89
N HIS A 189 3.12 -19.34 8.94
CA HIS A 189 2.00 -19.24 9.87
C HIS A 189 1.20 -17.99 9.57
N VAL A 190 -0.10 -18.15 9.31
CA VAL A 190 -1.03 -17.04 9.13
C VAL A 190 -1.92 -16.97 10.36
N ILE A 191 -1.70 -15.94 11.17
CA ILE A 191 -2.43 -15.72 12.41
C ILE A 191 -3.49 -14.65 12.18
N HIS A 192 -4.74 -15.02 12.44
CA HIS A 192 -5.84 -14.09 12.43
C HIS A 192 -5.76 -13.19 13.68
N SER A 193 -5.70 -11.86 13.52
CA SER A 193 -5.91 -10.97 14.66
C SER A 193 -7.36 -11.12 15.16
N ASP A 194 -7.60 -10.84 16.45
CA ASP A 194 -8.94 -10.86 17.06
C ASP A 194 -9.98 -10.26 16.08
N PRO A 195 -11.11 -10.93 15.80
CA PRO A 195 -12.11 -10.45 14.85
C PRO A 195 -12.70 -9.06 15.18
N LYS A 196 -12.48 -8.55 16.39
CA LYS A 196 -12.83 -7.18 16.81
C LYS A 196 -11.74 -6.14 16.53
N PHE A 197 -10.53 -6.56 16.20
CA PHE A 197 -9.40 -5.69 15.88
C PHE A 197 -9.39 -5.39 14.38
N VAL A 198 -10.02 -4.27 14.03
CA VAL A 198 -10.03 -3.71 12.68
C VAL A 198 -9.29 -2.38 12.66
N ASP A 199 -8.69 -2.03 11.53
CA ASP A 199 -8.03 -0.72 11.38
C ASP A 199 -9.04 0.43 11.21
N SER A 200 -8.54 1.65 11.01
CA SER A 200 -9.36 2.86 10.80
C SER A 200 -10.29 2.78 9.59
N ARG A 201 -10.09 1.82 8.68
CA ARG A 201 -10.93 1.54 7.51
C ARG A 201 -11.80 0.29 7.69
N GLY A 202 -11.83 -0.32 8.86
CA GLY A 202 -12.61 -1.53 9.13
C GLY A 202 -11.99 -2.82 8.57
N ARG A 203 -10.71 -2.81 8.18
CA ARG A 203 -10.02 -3.95 7.54
C ARG A 203 -9.52 -4.93 8.58
N LYS A 204 -9.55 -6.22 8.25
CA LYS A 204 -9.00 -7.27 9.10
C LYS A 204 -7.48 -7.26 9.02
N THR A 205 -6.83 -7.48 10.16
CA THR A 205 -5.37 -7.60 10.27
C THR A 205 -4.97 -9.06 10.40
N TYR A 206 -3.83 -9.41 9.83
CA TYR A 206 -3.24 -10.75 9.89
C TYR A 206 -1.75 -10.61 10.21
N SER A 207 -1.22 -11.50 11.03
CA SER A 207 0.24 -11.68 11.15
C SER A 207 0.65 -12.84 10.24
N ILE A 208 1.60 -12.59 9.34
CA ILE A 208 2.22 -13.63 8.52
C ILE A 208 3.64 -13.84 9.05
N GLU A 209 3.90 -15.05 9.54
CA GLU A 209 5.16 -15.42 10.18
C GLU A 209 5.84 -16.55 9.42
N PHE A 210 7.10 -16.37 9.04
CA PHE A 210 7.90 -17.39 8.38
C PHE A 210 8.95 -17.95 9.34
N ASN A 211 9.16 -19.27 9.30
CA ASN A 211 10.16 -20.00 10.08
C ASN A 211 10.10 -19.68 11.59
N ASP A 212 8.96 -19.96 12.23
CA ASP A 212 8.78 -19.78 13.68
C ASP A 212 9.11 -18.36 14.16
N SER A 213 8.54 -17.37 13.46
CA SER A 213 8.68 -15.93 13.73
C SER A 213 10.06 -15.33 13.46
N ASP A 214 10.94 -16.04 12.74
CA ASP A 214 12.17 -15.44 12.21
C ASP A 214 11.82 -14.18 11.40
N TYR A 215 10.79 -14.25 10.56
CA TYR A 215 10.34 -13.14 9.73
C TYR A 215 8.83 -12.93 9.84
N VAL A 216 8.44 -11.80 10.43
CA VAL A 216 7.03 -11.45 10.70
C VAL A 216 6.65 -10.19 9.93
N VAL A 217 5.49 -10.23 9.28
CA VAL A 217 4.87 -9.08 8.63
C VAL A 217 3.39 -9.03 8.99
N CYS A 218 2.95 -7.87 9.49
CA CYS A 218 1.53 -7.61 9.72
C CYS A 218 0.90 -7.12 8.41
N VAL A 219 -0.08 -7.83 7.88
CA VAL A 219 -0.77 -7.46 6.64
C VAL A 219 -2.23 -7.14 6.92
N GLN A 220 -2.81 -6.28 6.08
CA GLN A 220 -4.21 -5.87 6.19
C GLN A 220 -4.96 -6.26 4.92
N SER A 221 -6.19 -6.72 5.08
CA SER A 221 -7.05 -7.07 3.96
C SER A 221 -8.52 -6.76 4.24
N ASP A 222 -9.14 -6.07 3.29
CA ASP A 222 -10.58 -5.83 3.15
C ASP A 222 -11.24 -6.88 2.24
N LEU A 223 -10.47 -7.46 1.31
CA LEU A 223 -10.96 -8.42 0.32
C LEU A 223 -10.98 -9.85 0.87
N GLU A 224 -12.17 -10.45 0.89
CA GLU A 224 -12.35 -11.88 1.19
C GLU A 224 -11.58 -12.75 0.18
N GLY A 225 -10.79 -13.70 0.69
CA GLY A 225 -9.98 -14.60 -0.12
C GLY A 225 -8.61 -14.06 -0.53
N LYS A 226 -8.25 -12.80 -0.21
CA LYS A 226 -6.96 -12.19 -0.62
C LYS A 226 -5.78 -12.82 0.12
N ILE A 227 -5.92 -13.05 1.42
CA ILE A 227 -4.88 -13.71 2.24
C ILE A 227 -4.73 -15.17 1.83
N GLU A 228 -5.84 -15.84 1.54
CA GLU A 228 -5.87 -17.22 1.06
C GLU A 228 -5.13 -17.37 -0.27
N CYS A 229 -5.39 -16.47 -1.22
CA CYS A 229 -4.66 -16.42 -2.48
C CYS A 229 -3.15 -16.23 -2.32
N PHE A 230 -2.70 -15.59 -1.24
CA PHE A 230 -1.29 -15.34 -0.96
C PHE A 230 -0.59 -16.60 -0.46
N TYR A 231 -1.16 -17.28 0.54
CA TYR A 231 -0.52 -18.49 1.05
C TYR A 231 -0.70 -19.71 0.13
N ASP A 232 -1.69 -19.70 -0.77
CA ASP A 232 -1.86 -20.75 -1.80
C ASP A 232 -0.68 -20.85 -2.77
N VAL A 233 0.23 -19.89 -2.79
CA VAL A 233 1.47 -19.95 -3.57
C VAL A 233 2.42 -21.01 -3.00
N PHE A 234 2.39 -21.25 -1.70
CA PHE A 234 3.26 -22.23 -1.05
C PHE A 234 2.71 -23.67 -1.16
N PRO A 235 3.58 -24.68 -1.01
CA PRO A 235 3.15 -26.06 -0.75
C PRO A 235 2.29 -26.17 0.52
N GLU A 236 1.22 -26.97 0.48
CA GLU A 236 0.28 -27.13 1.60
C GLU A 236 0.94 -27.57 2.91
N ASN A 237 2.02 -28.35 2.84
CA ASN A 237 2.73 -28.86 4.01
C ASN A 237 3.59 -27.82 4.74
N ILE A 238 3.71 -26.61 4.22
CA ILE A 238 4.48 -25.50 4.82
C ILE A 238 3.55 -24.49 5.50
N VAL A 239 2.27 -24.44 5.11
CA VAL A 239 1.32 -23.43 5.58
C VAL A 239 0.51 -23.94 6.78
N THR A 240 0.49 -23.16 7.86
CA THR A 240 -0.40 -23.34 9.00
C THR A 240 -1.25 -22.09 9.18
N VAL A 241 -2.55 -22.24 9.45
CA VAL A 241 -3.47 -21.11 9.62
C VAL A 241 -4.16 -21.20 10.98
N ASP A 242 -3.92 -20.21 11.84
CA ASP A 242 -4.49 -20.15 13.19
C ASP A 242 -5.65 -19.15 13.23
N ARG A 243 -6.85 -19.68 13.51
CA ARG A 243 -8.10 -18.92 13.58
C ARG A 243 -8.58 -18.86 15.03
N PHE A 244 -8.59 -17.67 15.61
CA PHE A 244 -9.07 -17.40 16.97
C PHE A 244 -10.52 -16.89 16.98
#